data_AF-A0A1E5PKV8-F1
#
_entry.id   AF-A0A1E5PKV8-F1
#
_cell.length_a   1.000
_cell.length_b   1.000
_cell.length_c   1.000
_cell.angle_alpha   90.00
_cell.angle_beta   90.00
_cell.angle_gamma   90.00
#
_symmetry.space_group_name_H-M   'P 1'
#
loop_
_entity.id
_entity.type
_entity.pdbx_description
1 polymer ?
#
loop_
_entity_poly.entity_id
_entity_poly.type
_entity_poly.pdbx_seq_one_letter_code
_entity_poly.pdbx_strand_id
1 'polypeptide(L)'
;MPSPQQRPKAASAEDRRFEAAYFGTDPRELSLTLPTGHTVTANTDGCLASAQRDLYGDQKRWFEAEVVVNNLRAEAQTRMGTDPEHRAAMARWERCTGHSSKTRPNQPDPAVTDRCNRESGLAEVESRLEPTLLAKVRTERREQLTAYRQLRTIALQRAVNLTSATQAPQGPGRRTEPTTDLGSAEPKGHHPS
;
A
#
# COMPACT_ATOMS: atom_id res chain seq x y z
N MET A 1 23.23 -17.78 -24.47
CA MET A 1 22.79 -16.41 -24.86
C MET A 1 21.79 -15.93 -23.82
N PRO A 2 22.13 -14.98 -22.93
CA PRO A 2 21.17 -14.41 -22.00
C PRO A 2 20.18 -13.51 -22.75
N SER A 3 18.91 -13.58 -22.39
CA SER A 3 17.83 -12.79 -23.01
C SER A 3 18.09 -11.28 -22.77
N PRO A 4 17.94 -10.42 -23.78
CA PRO A 4 18.13 -8.98 -23.59
C PRO A 4 17.01 -8.47 -22.69
N GLN A 5 17.37 -8.08 -21.46
CA GLN A 5 16.46 -7.36 -20.57
C GLN A 5 16.01 -6.10 -21.31
N GLN A 6 14.74 -6.07 -21.71
CA GLN A 6 14.15 -4.89 -22.33
C GLN A 6 14.31 -3.72 -21.35
N ARG A 7 15.10 -2.71 -21.74
CA ARG A 7 15.21 -1.47 -20.97
C ARG A 7 13.80 -0.89 -20.84
N PRO A 8 13.31 -0.55 -19.64
CA PRO A 8 11.98 0.02 -19.49
C PRO A 8 11.91 1.30 -20.32
N LYS A 9 10.88 1.41 -21.16
CA LYS A 9 10.61 2.61 -21.96
C LYS A 9 10.39 3.77 -20.98
N ALA A 10 11.00 4.92 -21.24
CA ALA A 10 10.75 6.11 -20.45
C ALA A 10 9.25 6.46 -20.49
N ALA A 11 8.66 6.73 -19.32
CA ALA A 11 7.26 7.10 -19.19
C ALA A 11 6.94 8.30 -20.10
N SER A 12 5.74 8.31 -20.70
CA SER A 12 5.29 9.46 -21.49
C SER A 12 5.00 10.67 -20.58
N ALA A 13 4.78 11.84 -21.18
CA ALA A 13 4.34 13.01 -20.42
C ALA A 13 2.94 12.81 -19.83
N GLU A 14 2.09 12.02 -20.49
CA GLU A 14 0.76 11.66 -20.01
C GLU A 14 0.85 10.70 -18.83
N ASP A 15 1.68 9.66 -18.91
CA ASP A 15 1.92 8.73 -17.80
C ASP A 15 2.37 9.46 -16.54
N ARG A 16 3.33 10.40 -16.68
CA ARG A 16 3.79 11.21 -15.54
C ARG A 16 2.70 12.09 -14.94
N ARG A 17 1.85 12.69 -15.78
CA ARG A 17 0.72 13.51 -15.30
C ARG A 17 -0.30 12.66 -14.56
N PHE A 18 -0.59 11.46 -15.08
CA PHE A 18 -1.47 10.51 -14.43
C PHE A 18 -0.88 10.04 -13.09
N GLU A 19 0.39 9.65 -13.05
CA GLU A 19 1.08 9.24 -11.82
C GLU A 19 1.04 10.34 -10.76
N ALA A 20 1.35 11.58 -11.13
CA ALA A 20 1.28 12.72 -10.23
C ALA A 20 -0.14 12.98 -9.71
N ALA A 21 -1.15 12.90 -10.58
CA ALA A 21 -2.54 13.07 -10.16
C ALA A 21 -3.03 11.94 -9.24
N TYR A 22 -2.65 10.69 -9.55
CA TYR A 22 -3.13 9.51 -8.84
C TYR A 22 -2.40 9.28 -7.51
N PHE A 23 -1.07 9.28 -7.55
CA PHE A 23 -0.20 9.01 -6.39
C PHE A 23 0.20 10.26 -5.62
N GLY A 24 -0.04 11.46 -6.15
CA GLY A 24 0.42 12.73 -5.60
C GLY A 24 1.77 13.16 -6.15
N THR A 25 2.15 14.39 -5.84
CA THR A 25 3.42 15.01 -6.21
C THR A 25 4.42 14.91 -5.07
N ASP A 26 5.71 14.90 -5.38
CA ASP A 26 6.75 14.96 -4.35
C ASP A 26 6.77 16.37 -3.69
N PRO A 27 7.17 16.47 -2.40
CA PRO A 27 7.78 15.43 -1.58
C PRO A 27 6.80 14.50 -0.86
N ARG A 28 7.21 13.26 -0.62
CA ARG A 28 6.50 12.31 0.25
C ARG A 28 6.45 12.85 1.68
N GLU A 29 5.28 13.34 2.11
CA GLU A 29 5.13 14.02 3.41
C GLU A 29 4.91 13.07 4.60
N LEU A 30 4.46 11.83 4.36
CA LEU A 30 4.35 10.80 5.40
C LEU A 30 5.53 9.84 5.31
N SER A 31 6.08 9.48 6.47
CA SER A 31 7.23 8.58 6.58
C SER A 31 7.18 7.78 7.87
N LEU A 32 7.42 6.47 7.79
CA LEU A 32 7.55 5.59 8.94
C LEU A 32 8.72 4.63 8.73
N THR A 33 9.68 4.66 9.66
CA THR A 33 10.78 3.68 9.70
C THR A 33 10.37 2.48 10.52
N LEU A 34 10.37 1.31 9.88
CA LEU A 34 10.03 0.04 10.49
C LEU A 34 11.21 -0.50 11.32
N PRO A 35 10.96 -1.37 12.31
CA PRO A 35 12.01 -2.08 13.04
C PRO A 35 12.92 -2.96 12.15
N THR A 36 12.47 -3.28 10.94
CA THR A 36 13.27 -3.98 9.92
C THR A 36 14.34 -3.08 9.27
N GLY A 37 14.33 -1.77 9.55
CA GLY A 37 15.20 -0.77 8.94
C GLY A 37 14.67 -0.16 7.63
N HIS A 38 13.56 -0.68 7.09
CA HIS A 38 12.92 -0.11 5.90
C HIS A 38 12.09 1.11 6.27
N THR A 39 12.15 2.14 5.43
CA THR A 39 11.26 3.30 5.53
C THR A 39 10.16 3.20 4.48
N VAL A 40 8.91 3.25 4.94
CA VAL A 40 7.74 3.36 4.06
C VAL A 40 7.33 4.83 4.04
N THR A 41 7.03 5.34 2.85
CA THR A 41 6.60 6.73 2.65
C THR A 41 5.27 6.78 1.89
N ALA A 42 4.53 7.87 2.07
CA ALA A 42 3.31 8.13 1.32
C ALA A 42 3.12 9.63 1.07
N ASN A 43 2.38 9.94 0.02
CA ASN A 43 1.93 11.30 -0.27
C ASN A 43 0.67 11.65 0.51
N THR A 44 0.55 12.93 0.82
CA THR A 44 -0.65 13.56 1.39
C THR A 44 -1.51 14.22 0.30
N ASP A 45 -1.08 14.20 -0.95
CA ASP A 45 -1.82 14.72 -2.10
C ASP A 45 -2.11 13.63 -3.15
N GLY A 46 -2.81 14.02 -4.22
CA GLY A 46 -3.31 13.10 -5.24
C GLY A 46 -4.61 12.37 -4.88
N CYS A 47 -5.15 11.66 -5.86
CA CYS A 47 -6.44 10.97 -5.74
C CYS A 47 -6.46 9.93 -4.62
N LEU A 48 -5.38 9.16 -4.45
CA LEU A 48 -5.32 8.14 -3.40
C LEU A 48 -5.35 8.75 -1.99
N ALA A 49 -4.57 9.81 -1.76
CA ALA A 49 -4.55 10.48 -0.46
C ALA A 49 -5.91 11.12 -0.14
N SER A 50 -6.57 11.72 -1.15
CA SER A 50 -7.92 12.26 -1.00
C SER A 50 -8.92 11.16 -0.60
N ALA A 51 -8.94 10.05 -1.34
CA ALA A 51 -9.83 8.93 -1.04
C ALA A 51 -9.57 8.35 0.36
N GLN A 52 -8.31 8.27 0.78
CA GLN A 52 -7.97 7.84 2.13
C GLN A 52 -8.51 8.79 3.21
N ARG A 53 -8.42 10.11 3.01
CA ARG A 53 -9.03 11.09 3.95
C ARG A 53 -10.55 10.96 3.99
N ASP A 54 -11.18 10.82 2.84
CA ASP A 54 -12.64 10.69 2.76
C ASP A 54 -13.13 9.44 3.50
N LEU A 55 -12.44 8.30 3.30
CA LEU A 55 -12.80 7.02 3.91
C LEU A 55 -12.37 6.91 5.38
N TYR A 56 -11.10 7.17 5.70
CA TYR A 56 -10.53 6.90 7.02
C TYR A 56 -10.51 8.14 7.92
N GLY A 57 -10.62 9.35 7.34
CA GLY A 57 -10.52 10.62 8.06
C GLY A 57 -9.07 11.03 8.23
N ASP A 58 -8.47 10.59 9.33
CA ASP A 58 -7.08 10.90 9.65
C ASP A 58 -6.13 10.02 8.82
N GLN A 59 -5.66 10.56 7.69
CA GLN A 59 -4.76 9.85 6.78
C GLN A 59 -3.46 9.44 7.46
N LYS A 60 -2.88 10.30 8.31
CA LYS A 60 -1.61 10.00 8.99
C LYS A 60 -1.79 8.83 9.95
N ARG A 61 -2.85 8.85 10.76
CA ARG A 61 -3.16 7.75 11.70
C ARG A 61 -3.51 6.46 10.95
N TRP A 62 -4.20 6.54 9.81
CA TRP A 62 -4.43 5.40 8.94
C TRP A 62 -3.12 4.82 8.40
N PHE A 63 -2.25 5.67 7.84
CA PHE A 63 -0.95 5.28 7.29
C PHE A 63 -0.09 4.57 8.34
N GLU A 64 0.07 5.14 9.53
CA GLU A 64 0.86 4.52 10.59
C GLU A 64 0.30 3.14 10.99
N ALA A 65 -1.02 3.04 11.19
CA ALA A 65 -1.65 1.80 11.60
C ALA A 65 -1.57 0.72 10.51
N GLU A 66 -1.84 1.08 9.25
CA GLU A 66 -1.79 0.18 8.11
C GLU A 66 -0.36 -0.35 7.88
N VAL A 67 0.63 0.54 7.84
CA VAL A 67 2.02 0.16 7.61
C VAL A 67 2.52 -0.78 8.71
N VAL A 68 2.22 -0.49 9.99
CA VAL A 68 2.60 -1.38 11.09
C VAL A 68 1.91 -2.74 10.98
N VAL A 69 0.59 -2.77 10.78
CA VAL A 69 -0.18 -4.03 10.74
C VAL A 69 0.23 -4.92 9.57
N ASN A 70 0.53 -4.34 8.41
CA ASN A 70 0.97 -5.09 7.23
C ASN A 70 2.40 -5.64 7.38
N ASN A 71 3.19 -5.16 8.35
CA ASN A 71 4.59 -5.54 8.54
C ASN A 71 4.87 -6.34 9.83
N LEU A 72 3.84 -6.74 10.59
CA LEU A 72 4.04 -7.49 11.85
C LEU A 72 4.83 -8.81 11.66
N ARG A 73 4.60 -9.52 10.55
CA ARG A 73 5.33 -10.76 10.25
C ARG A 73 6.78 -10.50 9.89
N ALA A 74 7.05 -9.48 9.09
CA ALA A 74 8.41 -9.07 8.73
C ALA A 74 9.19 -8.66 9.98
N GLU A 75 8.57 -7.91 10.89
CA GLU A 75 9.17 -7.56 12.18
C GLU A 75 9.49 -8.82 13.02
N ALA A 76 8.57 -9.79 13.10
CA ALA A 76 8.82 -11.05 13.81
C ALA A 76 9.97 -11.85 13.18
N GLN A 77 10.07 -11.89 11.85
CA GLN A 77 11.16 -12.53 11.12
C GLN A 77 12.50 -11.83 11.37
N THR A 78 12.54 -10.50 11.41
CA THR A 78 13.76 -9.75 11.79
C THR A 78 14.24 -10.14 13.19
N ARG A 79 13.31 -10.23 14.17
CA ARG A 79 13.67 -10.69 15.53
C ARG A 79 14.18 -12.12 15.54
N MET A 80 13.54 -13.01 14.79
CA MET A 80 13.98 -14.40 14.62
C MET A 80 15.39 -14.48 14.03
N GLY A 81 15.70 -13.65 13.02
CA GLY A 81 17.03 -13.56 12.42
C GLY A 81 18.13 -13.17 13.41
N THR A 82 17.79 -12.43 14.47
CA THR A 82 18.73 -12.06 15.55
C THR A 82 18.83 -13.09 16.68
N ASP A 83 17.90 -14.04 16.75
CA ASP A 83 17.86 -15.06 17.78
C ASP A 83 19.11 -15.97 17.70
N PRO A 84 19.84 -16.21 18.80
CA PRO A 84 21.06 -17.02 18.78
C PRO A 84 20.85 -18.45 18.28
N GLU A 85 19.71 -19.06 18.63
CA GLU A 85 19.40 -20.43 18.24
C GLU A 85 19.09 -20.52 16.74
N HIS A 86 18.32 -19.57 16.24
CA HIS A 86 18.06 -19.44 14.80
C HIS A 86 19.36 -19.21 14.02
N ARG A 87 20.23 -18.30 14.48
CA ARG A 87 21.54 -18.07 13.84
C ARG A 87 22.42 -19.32 13.82
N ALA A 88 22.42 -20.09 14.92
CA ALA A 88 23.16 -21.35 14.98
C ALA A 88 22.60 -22.40 14.00
N ALA A 89 21.28 -22.51 13.88
CA ALA A 89 20.62 -23.41 12.94
C ALA A 89 20.85 -23.00 11.48
N MET A 90 20.71 -21.71 11.17
CA MET A 90 21.04 -21.14 9.86
C MET A 90 22.48 -21.46 9.45
N ALA A 91 23.46 -21.28 10.34
CA ALA A 91 24.85 -21.61 10.03
C ALA A 91 25.07 -23.11 9.74
N ARG A 92 24.32 -24.01 10.40
CA ARG A 92 24.34 -25.45 10.07
C ARG A 92 23.72 -25.73 8.71
N TRP A 93 22.62 -25.06 8.41
CA TRP A 93 21.93 -25.15 7.12
C TRP A 93 22.82 -24.71 5.96
N GLU A 94 23.47 -23.55 6.07
CA GLU A 94 24.40 -23.01 5.05
C GLU A 94 25.55 -23.97 4.76
N ARG A 95 26.09 -24.62 5.78
CA ARG A 95 27.12 -25.67 5.61
C ARG A 95 26.56 -26.87 4.85
N CYS A 96 25.36 -27.35 5.20
CA CYS A 96 24.73 -28.50 4.53
C CYS A 96 24.45 -28.21 3.05
N THR A 97 23.86 -27.05 2.75
CA THR A 97 23.52 -26.66 1.38
C THR A 97 24.78 -26.36 0.56
N GLY A 98 25.79 -25.70 1.13
CA GLY A 98 27.07 -25.45 0.50
C GLY A 98 27.86 -26.73 0.17
N HIS A 99 27.79 -27.75 1.03
CA HIS A 99 28.36 -29.07 0.71
C HIS A 99 27.60 -29.80 -0.41
N SER A 100 26.30 -29.55 -0.54
CA SER A 100 25.39 -30.25 -1.45
C SER A 100 25.21 -29.56 -2.81
N SER A 101 25.53 -28.27 -2.96
CA SER A 101 25.21 -27.43 -4.13
C SER A 101 26.26 -27.43 -5.25
N LYS A 102 27.21 -28.38 -5.25
CA LYS A 102 28.32 -28.48 -6.24
C LYS A 102 27.88 -28.51 -7.72
N THR A 103 26.59 -28.64 -8.00
CA THR A 103 26.02 -28.81 -9.35
C THR A 103 25.27 -27.57 -9.88
N ARG A 104 25.02 -26.52 -9.06
CA ARG A 104 24.47 -25.21 -9.51
C ARG A 104 24.59 -24.15 -8.39
N PRO A 105 25.55 -23.21 -8.46
CA PRO A 105 25.88 -22.32 -7.33
C PRO A 105 24.78 -21.35 -6.90
N ASN A 106 23.87 -20.96 -7.81
CA ASN A 106 22.94 -19.85 -7.58
C ASN A 106 21.49 -20.28 -7.24
N GLN A 107 21.21 -21.58 -7.23
CA GLN A 107 19.92 -22.11 -6.77
C GLN A 107 20.09 -23.58 -6.38
N PRO A 108 20.19 -23.89 -5.07
CA PRO A 108 20.22 -25.27 -4.61
C PRO A 108 18.97 -26.02 -5.07
N ASP A 109 19.13 -27.31 -5.34
CA ASP A 109 17.99 -28.20 -5.61
C ASP A 109 16.98 -28.11 -4.44
N PRO A 110 15.66 -27.95 -4.70
CA PRO A 110 14.66 -27.89 -3.64
C PRO A 110 14.71 -29.08 -2.68
N ALA A 111 14.99 -30.30 -3.16
CA ALA A 111 15.10 -31.49 -2.32
C ALA A 111 16.34 -31.42 -1.40
N VAL A 112 17.42 -30.79 -1.87
CA VAL A 112 18.59 -30.50 -1.03
C VAL A 112 18.25 -29.47 0.04
N THR A 113 17.56 -28.40 -0.33
CA THR A 113 17.10 -27.36 0.60
C THR A 113 16.21 -27.94 1.71
N ASP A 114 15.22 -28.75 1.35
CA ASP A 114 14.28 -29.36 2.30
C ASP A 114 14.97 -30.36 3.23
N ARG A 115 15.89 -31.17 2.71
CA ARG A 115 16.69 -32.09 3.53
C ARG A 115 17.54 -31.30 4.52
N CYS A 116 18.31 -30.32 4.03
CA CYS A 116 19.16 -29.51 4.88
C CYS A 116 18.37 -28.69 5.93
N ASN A 117 17.16 -28.22 5.59
CA ASN A 117 16.27 -27.54 6.54
C ASN A 117 15.93 -28.43 7.74
N ARG A 118 15.67 -29.72 7.50
CA ARG A 118 15.38 -30.69 8.57
C ARG A 118 16.64 -31.10 9.34
N GLU A 119 17.71 -31.50 8.63
CA GLU A 119 18.94 -32.02 9.26
C GLU A 119 19.68 -30.97 10.09
N SER A 120 19.60 -29.69 9.70
CA SER A 120 20.17 -28.58 10.48
C SER A 120 19.37 -28.23 11.73
N GLY A 121 18.14 -28.75 11.87
CA GLY A 121 17.18 -28.32 12.89
C GLY A 121 16.59 -26.93 12.64
N LEU A 122 16.87 -26.29 11.50
CA LEU A 122 16.35 -24.96 11.18
C LEU A 122 14.82 -24.95 11.17
N ALA A 123 14.19 -25.93 10.51
CA ALA A 123 12.73 -26.03 10.45
C ALA A 123 12.08 -26.14 11.84
N GLU A 124 12.72 -26.87 12.77
CA GLU A 124 12.24 -27.01 14.14
C GLU A 124 12.33 -25.68 14.90
N VAL A 125 13.49 -25.01 14.82
CA VAL A 125 13.70 -23.71 15.47
C VAL A 125 12.73 -22.66 14.93
N GLU A 126 12.57 -22.55 13.61
CA GLU A 126 11.61 -21.62 12.99
C GLU A 126 10.17 -21.91 13.45
N SER A 127 9.76 -23.19 13.46
CA SER A 127 8.40 -23.57 13.86
C SER A 127 8.04 -23.18 15.30
N ARG A 128 9.03 -23.16 16.20
CA ARG A 128 8.84 -22.74 17.60
C ARG A 128 8.92 -21.22 17.77
N LEU A 129 9.86 -20.57 17.09
CA LEU A 129 10.10 -19.13 17.26
C LEU A 129 9.05 -18.28 16.55
N GLU A 130 8.64 -18.62 15.32
CA GLU A 130 7.72 -17.79 14.54
C GLU A 130 6.41 -17.44 15.27
N PRO A 131 5.61 -18.40 15.78
CA PRO A 131 4.36 -18.08 16.48
C PRO A 131 4.60 -17.27 17.76
N THR A 132 5.67 -17.57 18.51
CA THR A 132 6.02 -16.90 19.77
C THR A 132 6.39 -15.44 19.53
N LEU A 133 7.26 -15.18 18.54
CA LEU A 133 7.70 -13.83 18.19
C LEU A 133 6.57 -13.02 17.57
N LEU A 134 5.73 -13.62 16.72
CA LEU A 134 4.57 -12.93 16.16
C LEU A 134 3.55 -12.55 17.24
N ALA A 135 3.30 -13.42 18.22
CA ALA A 135 2.43 -13.10 19.36
C ALA A 135 2.99 -11.95 20.20
N LYS A 136 4.30 -11.93 20.43
CA LYS A 136 4.99 -10.83 21.13
C LYS A 136 4.85 -9.52 20.36
N VAL A 137 5.15 -9.51 19.06
CA VAL A 137 5.01 -8.32 18.20
C VAL A 137 3.56 -7.82 18.19
N ARG A 138 2.56 -8.71 18.08
CA ARG A 138 1.14 -8.32 18.14
C ARG A 138 0.76 -7.67 19.48
N THR A 139 1.28 -8.21 20.58
CA THR A 139 1.06 -7.63 21.92
C THR A 139 1.65 -6.23 22.02
N GLU A 140 2.88 -6.06 21.55
CA GLU A 140 3.58 -4.77 21.54
C GLU A 140 2.95 -3.75 20.57
N ARG A 141 2.28 -4.20 19.50
CA ARG A 141 1.61 -3.38 18.48
C ARG A 141 0.09 -3.32 18.64
N ARG A 142 -0.41 -3.60 19.84
CA ARG A 142 -1.86 -3.69 20.12
C ARG A 142 -2.63 -2.41 19.80
N GLU A 143 -1.99 -1.25 19.97
CA GLU A 143 -2.61 0.06 19.73
C GLU A 143 -2.80 0.29 18.24
N GLN A 144 -1.80 -0.02 17.41
CA GLN A 144 -1.89 0.07 15.96
C GLN A 144 -2.91 -0.93 15.40
N LEU A 145 -2.95 -2.15 15.93
CA LEU A 145 -3.98 -3.14 15.59
C LEU A 145 -5.39 -2.63 15.91
N THR A 146 -5.55 -1.97 17.05
CA THR A 146 -6.84 -1.38 17.47
C THR A 146 -7.22 -0.22 16.56
N ALA A 147 -6.29 0.71 16.30
CA ALA A 147 -6.50 1.84 15.40
C ALA A 147 -6.87 1.38 13.97
N TYR A 148 -6.16 0.39 13.43
CA TYR A 148 -6.44 -0.18 12.11
C TYR A 148 -7.87 -0.70 12.00
N ARG A 149 -8.33 -1.48 12.99
CA ARG A 149 -9.70 -2.02 13.02
C ARG A 149 -10.76 -0.92 13.14
N GLN A 150 -10.52 0.07 14.00
CA GLN A 150 -11.42 1.21 14.19
C GLN A 150 -11.57 2.01 12.90
N LEU A 151 -10.45 2.39 12.27
CA LEU A 151 -10.44 3.18 11.04
C LEU A 151 -11.07 2.41 9.87
N ARG A 152 -10.81 1.10 9.75
CA ARG A 152 -11.46 0.26 8.74
C ARG A 152 -12.98 0.20 8.94
N THR A 153 -13.46 0.14 10.17
CA THR A 153 -14.90 0.17 10.48
C THR A 153 -15.52 1.50 10.06
N ILE A 154 -14.85 2.61 10.37
CA ILE A 154 -15.27 3.96 9.93
C ILE A 154 -15.33 4.04 8.41
N ALA A 155 -14.29 3.56 7.72
CA ALA A 155 -14.23 3.57 6.26
C ALA A 155 -15.35 2.75 5.62
N LEU A 156 -15.67 1.57 6.16
CA LEU A 156 -16.79 0.76 5.68
C LEU A 156 -18.12 1.51 5.83
N GLN A 157 -18.35 2.16 6.97
CA GLN A 157 -19.57 2.94 7.18
C GLN A 157 -19.66 4.12 6.19
N ARG A 158 -18.56 4.84 5.98
CA ARG A 158 -18.52 5.96 5.03
C ARG A 158 -18.71 5.49 3.59
N ALA A 159 -18.12 4.36 3.21
CA ALA A 159 -18.30 3.77 1.88
C ALA A 159 -19.77 3.47 1.57
N VAL A 160 -20.50 2.87 2.53
CA VAL A 160 -21.95 2.62 2.40
C VAL A 160 -22.73 3.92 2.16
N ASN A 161 -22.41 4.98 2.90
CA ASN A 161 -23.06 6.27 2.74
C ASN A 161 -22.79 6.88 1.36
N LEU A 162 -21.55 6.81 0.87
CA LEU A 162 -21.16 7.30 -0.45
C LEU A 162 -21.90 6.56 -1.56
N THR A 163 -21.94 5.22 -1.50
CA THR A 163 -22.65 4.42 -2.52
C THR A 163 -24.16 4.68 -2.50
N SER A 164 -24.74 4.89 -1.32
CA SER A 164 -26.18 5.18 -1.17
C SER A 164 -26.53 6.57 -1.71
N ALA A 165 -25.67 7.57 -1.48
CA ALA A 165 -25.84 8.92 -2.02
C ALA A 165 -25.76 8.94 -3.55
N THR A 166 -24.86 8.15 -4.16
CA THR A 166 -24.77 8.02 -5.63
C THR A 166 -26.00 7.33 -6.23
N GLN A 167 -26.67 6.44 -5.49
CA GLN A 167 -27.85 5.72 -5.95
C GLN A 167 -29.18 6.47 -5.75
N ALA A 168 -29.18 7.57 -4.99
CA ALA A 168 -30.38 8.38 -4.83
C ALA A 168 -30.81 8.93 -6.21
N PRO A 169 -32.07 8.70 -6.65
CA PRO A 169 -32.52 9.20 -7.93
C PRO A 169 -32.41 10.72 -7.94
N GLN A 170 -31.83 11.28 -9.00
CA GLN A 170 -31.96 12.70 -9.30
C GLN A 170 -33.46 12.97 -9.44
N GLY A 171 -34.08 13.53 -8.40
CA GLY A 171 -35.46 13.98 -8.47
C GLY A 171 -35.64 14.93 -9.66
N PRO A 172 -36.84 15.03 -10.26
CA PRO A 172 -37.06 15.81 -11.47
C PRO A 172 -36.91 17.32 -11.19
N GLY A 173 -35.66 17.78 -11.22
CA GLY A 173 -35.25 19.17 -11.11
C GLY A 173 -35.45 19.88 -12.43
N ARG A 174 -36.71 20.29 -12.65
CA ARG A 174 -37.20 21.39 -13.48
C ARG A 174 -36.10 22.20 -14.20
N ARG A 175 -35.89 21.89 -15.48
CA ARG A 175 -35.14 22.74 -16.43
C ARG A 175 -35.98 24.00 -16.64
N THR A 176 -35.63 25.11 -15.99
CA THR A 176 -36.10 26.44 -16.42
C THR A 176 -35.16 26.91 -17.52
N GLU A 177 -35.58 26.75 -18.77
CA GLU A 177 -34.93 27.43 -19.89
C GLU A 177 -35.19 28.95 -19.76
N PRO A 178 -34.18 29.81 -19.99
CA PRO A 178 -34.43 31.22 -20.22
C PRO A 178 -34.92 31.39 -21.66
N THR A 179 -36.15 31.86 -21.82
CA THR A 179 -36.66 32.32 -23.11
C THR A 179 -35.89 33.56 -23.53
N THR A 180 -34.98 33.41 -24.49
CA THR A 180 -34.33 34.52 -25.17
C THR A 180 -35.32 35.11 -26.17
N ASP A 181 -35.90 36.26 -25.83
CA ASP A 181 -36.66 37.09 -26.77
C ASP A 181 -35.67 37.84 -27.67
N LEU A 182 -35.62 37.44 -28.94
CA LEU A 182 -34.84 38.06 -30.01
C LEU A 182 -35.79 38.95 -30.81
N GLY A 183 -35.95 40.20 -30.35
CA GLY A 183 -36.59 41.28 -31.08
C GLY A 183 -35.55 42.28 -31.61
N SER A 184 -35.31 42.24 -32.91
CA SER A 184 -34.32 43.04 -33.65
C SER A 184 -34.59 44.56 -33.70
N ALA A 185 -33.53 45.31 -33.40
CA ALA A 185 -32.99 46.54 -34.00
C ALA A 185 -33.84 47.52 -34.88
N GLU A 186 -33.88 48.79 -34.39
CA GLU A 186 -33.50 50.08 -35.06
C GLU A 186 -34.33 50.71 -36.23
N PRO A 187 -34.13 52.00 -36.63
CA PRO A 187 -33.89 53.25 -35.86
C PRO A 187 -34.57 54.55 -36.44
N LYS A 188 -34.39 55.67 -35.72
CA LYS A 188 -34.31 57.11 -36.14
C LYS A 188 -35.43 57.81 -36.95
N GLY A 189 -36.10 58.76 -36.28
CA GLY A 189 -35.96 60.21 -36.54
C GLY A 189 -36.88 60.92 -37.56
N HIS A 190 -37.78 61.78 -37.08
CA HIS A 190 -38.12 63.09 -37.69
C HIS A 190 -39.05 63.94 -36.79
N HIS A 191 -38.60 65.16 -36.44
CA HIS A 191 -39.47 66.35 -36.27
C HIS A 191 -40.06 66.74 -37.66
N PRO A 192 -41.04 67.66 -37.85
CA PRO A 192 -41.54 68.76 -36.99
C PRO A 192 -43.10 68.68 -36.86
N SER A 193 -43.90 69.62 -36.33
CA SER A 193 -43.87 71.07 -36.07
C SER A 193 -44.75 71.37 -34.85
#